data_AF-A0AAD9V5R4-F1
#
_entry.id   AF-A0AAD9V5R4-F1
#
_cell.length_a   1.000
_cell.length_b   1.000
_cell.length_c   1.000
_cell.angle_alpha   90.00
_cell.angle_beta   90.00
_cell.angle_gamma   90.00
#
_symmetry.space_group_name_H-M   'P 1'
#
loop_
_entity.id
_entity.type
_entity.pdbx_description
1 polymer ?
#
loop_
_entity_poly.entity_id
_entity_poly.type
_entity_poly.pdbx_seq_one_letter_code
_entity_poly.pdbx_strand_id
1 'polypeptide(L)'
;MLVTTSVSTQKGLIIVVVAQDIPWKMTIKPVEVPFIDLLFCSDINECDHADKSCGNASCINTPGSFECHCPHGYEFDDELPACKDVNECRSRKHACDQVCTNTEGSFMCSCHAGYIVSNDSKSCQGKLTSQLCRIHFKTS
;
A
#
# COMPACT_ATOMS: atom_id res chain seq x y z
N MET A 1 -61.08 13.10 5.09
CA MET A 1 -61.50 14.46 5.52
C MET A 1 -60.24 15.29 5.64
N LEU A 2 -60.23 16.41 4.90
CA LEU A 2 -59.28 17.55 4.88
C LEU A 2 -57.81 17.27 5.23
N VAL A 3 -56.98 17.05 4.20
CA VAL A 3 -55.54 17.31 4.30
C VAL A 3 -55.37 18.82 4.21
N THR A 4 -55.20 19.51 5.34
CA THR A 4 -54.86 20.94 5.31
C THR A 4 -53.36 21.08 5.16
N THR A 5 -52.90 21.40 3.95
CA THR A 5 -51.52 21.85 3.74
C THR A 5 -51.46 23.34 4.08
N SER A 6 -50.94 23.69 5.25
CA SER A 6 -50.55 25.08 5.53
C SER A 6 -49.08 25.24 5.17
N VAL A 7 -48.81 26.21 4.29
CA VAL A 7 -47.46 26.64 3.97
C VAL A 7 -47.17 27.85 4.84
N SER A 8 -46.20 27.72 5.76
CA SER A 8 -45.75 28.83 6.59
C SER A 8 -44.28 29.10 6.32
N THR A 9 -43.96 30.36 6.03
CA THR A 9 -42.59 30.86 5.90
C THR A 9 -42.21 31.63 7.15
N GLN A 10 -41.28 31.08 7.92
CA GLN A 10 -40.55 31.82 8.95
C GLN A 10 -39.05 31.74 8.62
N LYS A 11 -38.40 32.92 8.60
CA LYS A 11 -36.95 33.04 8.39
C LYS A 11 -36.42 32.32 7.14
N GLY A 12 -37.16 32.38 6.04
CA GLY A 12 -36.70 31.89 4.73
C GLY A 12 -36.82 30.38 4.50
N LEU A 13 -37.41 29.61 5.43
CA LEU A 13 -37.68 28.19 5.24
C LEU A 13 -39.16 27.95 4.93
N ILE A 14 -39.45 27.12 3.93
CA ILE A 14 -40.82 26.69 3.60
C ILE A 14 -41.12 25.44 4.41
N ILE A 15 -42.02 25.56 5.39
CA ILE A 15 -42.42 24.43 6.24
C ILE A 15 -43.76 23.89 5.70
N VAL A 16 -43.74 22.65 5.20
CA VAL A 16 -44.94 21.92 4.76
C VAL A 16 -45.34 20.98 5.89
N VAL A 17 -46.42 21.29 6.61
CA VAL A 17 -46.90 20.45 7.70
C VAL A 17 -47.92 19.46 7.15
N VAL A 18 -47.56 18.17 7.14
CA VAL A 18 -48.48 17.07 6.81
C VAL A 18 -48.76 16.30 8.10
N ALA A 19 -49.98 16.39 8.62
CA ALA A 19 -50.42 15.62 9.78
C ALA A 19 -51.08 14.32 9.31
N GLN A 20 -50.49 13.17 9.64
CA GLN A 20 -51.14 11.86 9.59
C GLN A 20 -50.99 11.18 10.94
N ASP A 21 -52.10 10.66 11.48
CA ASP A 21 -52.15 10.01 12.79
C ASP A 21 -51.34 8.71 12.79
N ILE A 22 -50.19 8.69 13.48
CA ILE A 22 -49.46 7.46 13.80
C ILE A 22 -49.27 7.37 15.31
N PRO A 23 -49.85 6.37 16.00
CA PRO A 23 -49.65 6.15 17.43
C PRO A 23 -48.33 5.38 17.67
N TRP A 24 -47.72 5.62 18.84
CA TRP A 24 -46.47 5.02 19.35
C TRP A 24 -45.16 5.67 18.90
N LYS A 25 -44.98 6.93 19.30
CA LYS A 25 -43.75 7.56 19.84
C LYS A 25 -42.41 6.98 19.32
N MET A 26 -42.17 7.10 18.02
CA MET A 26 -40.81 7.12 17.48
C MET A 26 -40.21 8.49 17.79
N THR A 27 -39.26 8.54 18.73
CA THR A 27 -38.44 9.72 18.91
C THR A 27 -37.54 9.85 17.69
N ILE A 28 -37.90 10.70 16.74
CA ILE A 28 -36.93 11.24 15.78
C ILE A 28 -35.99 12.09 16.64
N LYS A 29 -34.85 11.53 17.03
CA LYS A 29 -33.76 12.39 17.48
C LYS A 29 -33.34 13.19 16.26
N PRO A 30 -33.36 14.54 16.30
CA PRO A 30 -32.67 15.28 15.27
C PRO A 30 -31.24 14.79 15.30
N VAL A 31 -30.78 14.20 14.20
CA VAL A 31 -29.35 14.20 13.96
C VAL A 31 -29.04 15.68 13.78
N GLU A 32 -28.54 16.31 14.84
CA GLU A 32 -27.89 17.60 14.75
C GLU A 32 -26.60 17.38 13.96
N VAL A 33 -26.73 17.08 12.67
CA VAL A 33 -25.62 17.25 11.75
C VAL A 33 -25.44 18.76 11.65
N PRO A 34 -24.35 19.34 12.19
CA PRO A 34 -24.08 20.75 11.98
C PRO A 34 -24.06 20.99 10.47
N PHE A 35 -24.85 21.97 10.04
CA PHE A 35 -25.11 22.34 8.66
C PHE A 35 -23.88 23.02 8.03
N ILE A 36 -22.71 22.37 8.00
CA ILE A 36 -21.43 22.92 7.49
C ILE A 36 -20.75 22.03 6.42
N ASP A 37 -21.41 21.01 5.88
CA ASP A 37 -20.80 20.17 4.82
C ASP A 37 -21.07 20.67 3.38
N LEU A 38 -20.90 21.96 3.12
CA LEU A 38 -20.75 22.48 1.75
C LEU A 38 -19.42 23.22 1.51
N LEU A 39 -18.55 23.32 2.53
CA LEU A 39 -17.25 24.00 2.40
C LEU A 39 -16.15 23.41 3.31
N PHE A 40 -16.29 22.17 3.79
CA PHE A 40 -15.20 21.49 4.50
C PHE A 40 -15.06 20.08 3.95
N CYS A 41 -14.01 19.87 3.17
CA CYS A 41 -13.56 18.54 2.80
C CYS A 41 -12.65 18.05 3.92
N SER A 42 -13.18 17.25 4.84
CA SER A 42 -12.33 16.47 5.74
C SER A 42 -11.88 15.22 5.01
N ASP A 43 -10.60 14.92 5.14
CA ASP A 43 -10.03 13.67 4.65
C ASP A 43 -10.67 12.46 5.34
N ILE A 44 -10.91 11.40 4.58
CA ILE A 44 -11.42 10.12 5.10
C ILE A 44 -10.21 9.26 5.38
N ASN A 45 -10.05 8.75 6.60
CA ASN A 45 -8.96 7.83 6.89
C ASN A 45 -9.29 6.42 6.40
N GLU A 46 -8.81 6.04 5.20
CA GLU A 46 -9.08 4.71 4.66
C GLU A 46 -8.36 3.59 5.44
N CYS A 47 -7.36 3.91 6.26
CA CYS A 47 -6.67 2.94 7.12
C CYS A 47 -7.49 2.49 8.34
N ASP A 48 -8.52 3.23 8.73
CA ASP A 48 -9.45 2.81 9.80
C ASP A 48 -10.37 1.65 9.34
N HIS A 49 -10.31 1.31 8.05
CA HIS A 49 -10.97 0.15 7.44
C HIS A 49 -9.94 -0.88 6.93
N ALA A 50 -8.86 -1.06 7.70
CA ALA A 50 -7.66 -1.84 7.38
C ALA A 50 -7.91 -3.24 6.78
N ASP A 51 -9.01 -3.90 7.11
CA ASP A 51 -9.34 -5.26 6.65
C ASP A 51 -9.61 -5.39 5.14
N LYS A 52 -9.66 -4.28 4.38
CA LYS A 52 -9.94 -4.32 2.93
C LYS A 52 -8.96 -3.57 2.04
N SER A 53 -8.18 -2.62 2.57
CA SER A 53 -7.46 -1.67 1.73
C SER A 53 -6.02 -2.07 1.40
N CYS A 54 -5.28 -2.65 2.37
CA CYS A 54 -3.84 -2.93 2.21
C CYS A 54 -3.42 -4.39 2.52
N GLY A 55 -4.36 -5.28 2.84
CA GLY A 55 -4.06 -6.68 3.17
C GLY A 55 -3.01 -6.82 4.29
N ASN A 56 -1.84 -7.40 3.97
CA ASN A 56 -0.71 -7.54 4.91
C ASN A 56 0.29 -6.37 4.88
N ALA A 57 0.07 -5.34 4.05
CA ALA A 57 0.90 -4.14 3.98
C ALA A 57 0.53 -3.14 5.08
N SER A 58 1.47 -2.27 5.44
CA SER A 58 1.21 -1.16 6.37
C SER A 58 0.44 -0.05 5.66
N CYS A 59 -0.72 0.34 6.18
CA CYS A 59 -1.49 1.46 5.63
C CYS A 59 -1.03 2.80 6.22
N ILE A 60 -0.84 3.80 5.36
CA ILE A 60 -0.55 5.18 5.74
C ILE A 60 -1.59 6.10 5.10
N ASN A 61 -2.34 6.82 5.92
CA ASN A 61 -3.34 7.76 5.44
C ASN A 61 -2.69 9.04 4.92
N THR A 62 -3.17 9.56 3.80
CA THR A 62 -2.66 10.78 3.15
C THR A 62 -3.82 11.71 2.78
N PRO A 63 -3.64 13.03 2.69
CA PRO A 63 -4.75 13.89 2.29
C PRO A 63 -5.30 13.53 0.90
N GLY A 64 -6.54 13.04 0.86
CA GLY A 64 -7.27 12.63 -0.33
C GLY A 64 -7.06 11.18 -0.78
N SER A 65 -6.29 10.36 -0.06
CA SER A 65 -6.00 8.95 -0.40
C SER A 65 -5.29 8.21 0.75
N PHE A 66 -4.87 6.97 0.52
CA PHE A 66 -3.94 6.25 1.38
C PHE A 66 -2.81 5.61 0.55
N GLU A 67 -1.73 5.21 1.22
CA GLU A 67 -0.61 4.48 0.65
C GLU A 67 -0.36 3.19 1.42
N CYS A 68 -0.21 2.08 0.69
CA CYS A 68 0.19 0.79 1.27
C CYS A 68 1.70 0.59 1.15
N HIS A 69 2.37 0.40 2.28
CA HIS A 69 3.81 0.19 2.38
C HIS A 69 4.14 -1.27 2.70
N CYS A 70 4.94 -1.87 1.82
CA CYS A 70 5.46 -3.22 2.02
C CYS A 70 6.82 -3.24 2.71
N PRO A 71 7.16 -4.33 3.42
CA PRO A 71 8.51 -4.56 3.92
C PRO A 71 9.55 -4.52 2.80
N HIS A 72 10.82 -4.29 3.16
CA HIS A 72 11.91 -4.31 2.20
C HIS A 72 11.97 -5.66 1.46
N GLY A 73 12.14 -5.62 0.14
CA GLY A 73 12.14 -6.82 -0.73
C GLY A 73 10.75 -7.25 -1.20
N TYR A 74 9.69 -6.51 -0.84
CA TYR A 74 8.33 -6.78 -1.28
C TYR A 74 7.73 -5.58 -2.02
N GLU A 75 6.84 -5.84 -2.96
CA GLU A 75 6.04 -4.86 -3.69
C GLU A 75 4.56 -5.09 -3.42
N PHE A 76 3.77 -4.00 -3.42
CA PHE A 76 2.33 -4.09 -3.24
C PHE A 76 1.68 -4.51 -4.57
N ASP A 77 0.83 -5.53 -4.51
CA ASP A 77 0.05 -6.03 -5.65
C ASP A 77 -1.38 -5.48 -5.56
N ASP A 78 -1.76 -4.60 -6.49
CA ASP A 78 -3.10 -3.98 -6.51
C ASP A 78 -4.22 -4.96 -6.90
N GLU A 79 -3.90 -6.04 -7.62
CA GLU A 79 -4.90 -7.05 -8.04
C GLU A 79 -5.24 -8.01 -6.89
N LEU A 80 -4.23 -8.31 -6.07
CA LEU A 80 -4.33 -9.14 -4.89
C LEU A 80 -3.73 -8.35 -3.72
N PRO A 81 -4.53 -7.51 -3.01
CA PRO A 81 -4.05 -6.50 -2.07
C PRO A 81 -3.20 -7.14 -0.96
N ALA A 82 -1.91 -7.22 -1.23
CA ALA A 82 -0.92 -7.91 -0.44
C ALA A 82 0.50 -7.57 -0.93
N CYS A 83 1.46 -7.68 -0.02
CA CYS A 83 2.87 -7.62 -0.32
C CYS A 83 3.35 -8.92 -0.92
N LYS A 84 3.87 -8.82 -2.14
CA LYS A 84 4.46 -9.91 -2.90
C LYS A 84 5.98 -9.75 -2.95
N ASP A 85 6.67 -10.87 -2.80
CA ASP A 85 8.12 -10.92 -2.89
C ASP A 85 8.61 -10.43 -4.27
N VAL A 86 9.53 -9.47 -4.27
CA VAL A 86 10.13 -8.93 -5.48
C VAL A 86 11.21 -9.89 -5.94
N ASN A 87 11.05 -10.48 -7.12
CA ASN A 87 12.08 -11.36 -7.65
C ASN A 87 13.19 -10.57 -8.34
N GLU A 88 14.26 -10.24 -7.62
CA GLU A 88 15.36 -9.45 -8.16
C GLU A 88 16.12 -10.18 -9.28
N CYS A 89 16.12 -11.52 -9.26
CA CYS A 89 16.72 -12.33 -10.34
C CYS A 89 15.98 -12.20 -11.68
N ARG A 90 14.69 -11.83 -11.66
CA ARG A 90 13.88 -11.56 -12.86
C ARG A 90 13.89 -10.09 -13.27
N SER A 91 14.40 -9.21 -12.40
CA SER A 91 14.53 -7.80 -12.72
C SER A 91 15.55 -7.60 -13.83
N ARG A 92 15.31 -6.62 -14.72
CA ARG A 92 16.24 -6.30 -15.83
C ARG A 92 17.57 -5.70 -15.35
N LYS A 93 17.72 -5.41 -14.05
CA LYS A 93 18.97 -4.95 -13.45
C LYS A 93 19.75 -6.17 -12.98
N HIS A 94 20.98 -6.33 -13.47
CA HIS A 94 21.95 -7.37 -13.10
C HIS A 94 22.06 -7.57 -11.57
N ALA A 95 21.20 -8.39 -10.98
CA ALA A 95 21.13 -8.56 -9.52
C ALA A 95 22.40 -9.26 -9.00
N CYS A 96 22.95 -10.18 -9.79
CA CYS A 96 24.20 -10.90 -9.52
C CYS A 96 25.05 -10.94 -10.79
N ASP A 97 26.37 -11.07 -10.63
CA ASP A 97 27.31 -11.27 -11.75
C ASP A 97 27.11 -12.63 -12.45
N GLN A 98 26.77 -13.67 -11.68
CA GLN A 98 26.76 -15.05 -12.16
C GLN A 98 25.44 -15.75 -11.83
N VAL A 99 25.35 -16.42 -10.67
CA VAL A 99 24.17 -17.21 -10.30
C VAL A 99 23.34 -16.41 -9.30
N CYS A 100 22.04 -16.25 -9.59
CA CYS A 100 21.07 -15.58 -8.73
C CYS A 100 20.00 -16.57 -8.27
N THR A 101 19.75 -16.61 -6.97
CA THR A 101 18.68 -17.41 -6.37
C THR A 101 17.77 -16.49 -5.58
N ASN A 102 16.49 -16.45 -5.95
CA ASN A 102 15.48 -15.68 -5.22
C ASN A 102 15.20 -16.31 -3.86
N THR A 103 15.04 -15.48 -2.83
CA THR A 103 14.66 -15.90 -1.47
C THR A 103 13.51 -15.03 -0.98
N GLU A 104 12.78 -15.41 0.06
CA GLU A 104 11.71 -14.54 0.55
C GLU A 104 12.28 -13.26 1.18
N GLY A 105 11.91 -12.10 0.63
CA GLY A 105 12.32 -10.76 1.02
C GLY A 105 13.70 -10.32 0.54
N SER A 106 14.40 -11.13 -0.27
CA SER A 106 15.75 -10.81 -0.78
C SER A 106 16.19 -11.80 -1.87
N PHE A 107 17.46 -11.75 -2.26
CA PHE A 107 18.09 -12.72 -3.14
C PHE A 107 19.49 -13.06 -2.67
N MET A 108 20.00 -14.20 -3.13
CA MET A 108 21.36 -14.64 -2.86
C MET A 108 22.12 -14.86 -4.15
N CYS A 109 23.31 -14.27 -4.24
CA CYS A 109 24.23 -14.48 -5.34
C CYS A 109 25.24 -15.59 -5.00
N SER A 110 25.54 -16.42 -5.98
CA SER A 110 26.62 -17.40 -5.90
C SER A 110 27.48 -17.38 -7.16
N CYS A 111 28.71 -17.88 -7.03
CA CYS A 111 29.69 -17.89 -8.11
C CYS A 111 30.01 -19.32 -8.55
N HIS A 112 30.36 -19.47 -9.82
CA HIS A 112 30.88 -20.72 -10.38
C HIS A 112 32.22 -21.09 -9.74
N ALA A 113 32.63 -22.36 -9.90
CA ALA A 113 33.87 -22.87 -9.36
C ALA A 113 35.08 -22.00 -9.77
N GLY A 114 35.92 -21.65 -8.81
CA GLY A 114 37.10 -20.78 -9.01
C GLY A 114 36.85 -19.30 -8.70
N TYR A 115 35.62 -18.90 -8.38
CA TYR A 115 35.25 -17.53 -8.01
C TYR A 115 34.73 -17.46 -6.57
N ILE A 116 34.86 -16.30 -5.95
CA ILE A 116 34.31 -15.97 -4.63
C ILE A 116 33.42 -14.74 -4.72
N VAL A 117 32.36 -14.71 -3.92
CA VAL A 117 31.48 -13.54 -3.81
C VAL A 117 32.27 -12.39 -3.17
N SER A 118 32.16 -11.20 -3.76
CA SER A 118 32.81 -9.98 -3.27
C SER A 118 32.04 -9.34 -2.10
N ASN A 119 32.59 -8.27 -1.53
CA ASN A 119 32.02 -7.56 -0.39
C ASN A 119 30.65 -6.93 -0.68
N ASP A 120 30.33 -6.68 -1.94
CA ASP A 120 29.04 -6.18 -2.39
C ASP A 120 27.94 -7.26 -2.44
N SER A 121 28.29 -8.52 -2.17
CA SER A 121 27.38 -9.67 -2.19
C SER A 121 26.72 -9.93 -3.55
N LYS A 122 27.24 -9.33 -4.63
CA LYS A 122 26.70 -9.42 -6.01
C LYS A 122 27.76 -9.79 -7.02
N SER A 123 28.98 -9.28 -6.83
CA SER A 123 30.06 -9.49 -7.78
C SER A 123 30.85 -10.77 -7.49
N CYS A 124 31.38 -11.38 -8.54
CA CYS A 124 32.19 -12.60 -8.44
C CYS A 124 33.65 -12.33 -8.81
N GLN A 125 34.55 -12.46 -7.83
CA GLN A 125 35.99 -12.25 -8.02
C GLN A 125 36.70 -13.59 -8.17
N GLY A 126 37.52 -13.73 -9.21
CA GLY A 126 38.31 -14.93 -9.42
C GLY A 126 39.30 -15.12 -8.28
N LYS A 127 39.31 -16.30 -7.67
CA LYS A 127 40.43 -16.70 -6.83
C LYS A 127 41.58 -16.99 -7.81
N LEU A 128 42.62 -16.15 -7.82
CA LEU A 128 43.89 -16.54 -8.42
C LEU A 128 44.35 -17.80 -7.69
N THR A 129 43.97 -18.97 -8.18
CA THR A 129 44.48 -20.21 -7.64
C THR A 129 45.99 -20.13 -7.84
N SER A 130 46.74 -20.47 -6.81
CA SER A 130 48.21 -20.43 -6.80
C SER A 130 48.88 -21.24 -7.92
N GLN A 131 48.09 -21.92 -8.75
CA GLN A 131 48.51 -22.62 -9.96
C GLN A 131 48.65 -21.69 -11.19
N LEU A 132 47.97 -20.55 -11.25
CA LEU A 132 48.11 -19.55 -12.33
C LEU A 132 49.10 -18.42 -12.00
N CYS A 133 49.43 -18.19 -10.72
CA CYS A 133 50.48 -17.22 -10.34
C CYS A 133 51.91 -17.73 -10.67
N ARG A 134 52.08 -19.04 -10.94
CA ARG A 134 53.39 -19.61 -11.30
C ARG A 134 53.79 -19.46 -12.78
N ILE A 135 52.86 -19.13 -13.67
CA ILE A 135 53.15 -19.00 -15.11
C ILE A 135 53.51 -17.56 -15.54
N HIS A 136 53.35 -16.55 -14.68
CA HIS A 136 53.71 -15.16 -15.00
C HIS A 136 54.94 -14.60 -14.25
N PHE A 137 55.56 -15.35 -13.33
CA PHE A 137 56.77 -14.92 -12.61
C PHE A 137 58.04 -15.76 -12.92
N LYS A 138 58.03 -16.53 -14.01
CA LYS A 138 59.24 -17.21 -14.52
C LYS A 138 59.49 -16.92 -16.00
N THR A 139 59.64 -15.64 -16.35
CA THR A 139 60.41 -15.23 -17.53
C THR A 139 61.02 -13.86 -17.27
N SER A 140 62.20 -13.83 -16.66
CA SER A 140 63.42 -13.26 -17.26
C SER A 140 64.61 -13.42 -16.32
#